data_AF-A0A371GIM0-F1
#
_entry.id   AF-A0A371GIM0-F1
#
_cell.length_a   1.000
_cell.length_b   1.000
_cell.length_c   1.000
_cell.angle_alpha   90.00
_cell.angle_beta   90.00
_cell.angle_gamma   90.00
#
_symmetry.space_group_name_H-M   'P 1'
#
loop_
_entity.id
_entity.type
_entity.pdbx_description
1 polymer ?
#
loop_
_entity_poly.entity_id
_entity_poly.type
_entity_poly.pdbx_seq_one_letter_code
_entity_poly.pdbx_strand_id
1 'polypeptide(L)'
;METIRLVVALEAQKGWTIYQLDVKSAFLYGELNETVYVDQPYGYVLKGDGHKVYKLKKALYEIKQAPRTWFSRIEAYFLKEGFEKIY
;
A
#
# COMPACT_ATOMS: atom_id res chain seq x y z
N MET A 1 -17.17 -4.07 6.05
CA MET A 1 -17.42 -5.17 5.08
C MET A 1 -18.67 -4.95 4.22
N GLU A 2 -19.56 -4.03 4.58
CA GLU A 2 -20.85 -3.81 3.89
C GLU A 2 -20.69 -3.16 2.51
N THR A 3 -19.71 -2.27 2.33
CA THR A 3 -19.51 -1.53 1.06
C THR A 3 -19.14 -2.45 -0.12
N ILE A 4 -18.23 -3.42 0.07
CA ILE A 4 -17.84 -4.34 -1.01
C ILE A 4 -19.03 -5.22 -1.40
N ARG A 5 -19.77 -5.73 -0.41
CA ARG A 5 -20.97 -6.54 -0.65
C ARG A 5 -22.04 -5.75 -1.39
N LEU A 6 -22.21 -4.47 -1.06
CA LEU A 6 -23.12 -3.57 -1.77
C LEU A 6 -22.70 -3.37 -3.22
N VAL A 7 -21.41 -3.12 -3.49
CA VAL A 7 -20.90 -2.96 -4.86
C VAL A 7 -21.14 -4.23 -5.70
N VAL A 8 -20.88 -5.41 -5.12
CA VAL A 8 -21.15 -6.70 -5.80
C VAL A 8 -22.65 -6.92 -6.01
N ALA A 9 -23.51 -6.58 -5.05
CA ALA A 9 -24.95 -6.69 -5.22
C ALA A 9 -25.48 -5.74 -6.31
N LEU A 10 -24.95 -4.53 -6.41
CA LEU A 10 -25.28 -3.57 -7.46
C LEU A 10 -24.82 -4.06 -8.83
N GLU A 11 -23.65 -4.69 -8.91
CA GLU A 11 -23.18 -5.32 -10.14
C GLU A 11 -24.14 -6.42 -10.58
N ALA A 12 -24.49 -7.35 -9.69
CA ALA A 12 -25.42 -8.43 -10.00
C ALA A 12 -26.80 -7.92 -10.45
N GLN A 13 -27.26 -6.80 -9.89
CA GLN A 13 -28.51 -6.16 -10.28
C GLN A 13 -28.43 -5.46 -11.65
N LYS A 14 -27.30 -4.81 -11.93
CA LYS A 14 -27.13 -3.93 -13.11
C LYS A 14 -26.41 -4.60 -14.29
N GLY A 15 -25.92 -5.83 -14.11
CA GLY A 15 -25.13 -6.54 -15.11
C GLY A 15 -23.79 -5.85 -15.40
N TRP A 16 -23.18 -5.23 -14.40
CA TRP A 16 -21.87 -4.59 -14.56
C TRP A 16 -20.75 -5.62 -14.62
N THR A 17 -19.56 -5.24 -15.09
CA THR A 17 -18.38 -6.11 -15.03
C THR A 17 -17.47 -5.62 -13.92
N ILE A 18 -17.17 -6.49 -12.94
CA ILE A 18 -16.17 -6.22 -11.91
C ILE A 18 -14.84 -6.82 -12.33
N TYR A 19 -13.78 -6.01 -12.21
CA TYR A 19 -12.41 -6.47 -12.33
C TYR A 19 -11.76 -6.47 -10.94
N GLN A 20 -11.19 -7.61 -10.55
CA GLN A 20 -10.40 -7.74 -9.34
C GLN A 20 -8.91 -7.74 -9.68
N LEU A 21 -8.13 -6.98 -8.93
CA LEU A 21 -6.67 -6.92 -9.06
C LEU A 21 -6.04 -7.26 -7.71
N ASP A 22 -5.10 -8.21 -7.72
CA ASP A 22 -4.20 -8.47 -6.60
C ASP A 22 -2.78 -8.10 -6.99
N VAL A 23 -2.21 -7.08 -6.33
CA VAL A 23 -0.90 -6.54 -6.66
C VAL A 23 0.15 -7.14 -5.73
N LYS A 24 1.06 -7.93 -6.30
CA LYS A 24 2.20 -8.47 -5.58
C LYS A 24 3.07 -7.34 -5.03
N SER A 25 3.43 -7.44 -3.75
CA SER A 25 4.32 -6.47 -3.09
C SER A 25 3.84 -5.02 -3.14
N ALA A 26 2.52 -4.79 -3.18
CA ALA A 26 1.89 -3.48 -3.28
C ALA A 26 2.53 -2.39 -2.39
N PHE A 27 2.86 -2.73 -1.14
CA PHE A 27 3.45 -1.77 -0.19
C PHE A 27 4.85 -1.29 -0.60
N LEU A 28 5.64 -2.11 -1.30
CA LEU A 28 6.96 -1.69 -1.80
C LEU A 28 6.86 -0.67 -2.94
N TYR A 29 5.68 -0.44 -3.51
CA TYR A 29 5.47 0.60 -4.52
C TYR A 29 5.04 1.92 -3.91
N GLY A 30 4.74 1.95 -2.62
CA GLY A 30 4.44 3.17 -1.87
C GLY A 30 5.68 4.00 -1.55
N GLU A 31 5.61 5.31 -1.74
CA GLU A 31 6.64 6.27 -1.34
C GLU A 31 6.43 6.78 0.09
N LEU A 32 7.43 6.59 0.96
CA LEU A 32 7.36 7.09 2.32
C LEU A 32 7.52 8.61 2.35
N ASN A 33 6.42 9.32 2.64
CA ASN A 33 6.42 10.77 2.84
C ASN A 33 7.16 11.18 4.13
N GLU A 34 7.25 10.28 5.10
CA GLU A 34 7.96 10.49 6.35
C GLU A 34 9.26 9.68 6.40
N THR A 35 10.22 10.17 7.19
CA THR A 35 11.45 9.42 7.46
C THR A 35 11.17 8.38 8.55
N VAL A 36 11.13 7.11 8.16
CA VAL A 36 10.99 5.99 9.09
C VAL A 36 12.34 5.32 9.30
N TYR A 37 12.67 5.08 10.57
CA TYR A 37 13.80 4.26 10.98
C TYR A 37 13.30 2.97 11.62
N VAL A 38 14.05 1.88 11.41
CA VAL A 38 13.80 0.59 12.03
C VAL A 38 15.07 0.06 12.66
N ASP A 39 14.91 -0.72 13.72
CA ASP A 39 16.02 -1.46 14.30
C ASP A 39 16.62 -2.42 13.27
N GLN A 40 17.90 -2.73 13.47
CA GLN A 40 18.60 -3.67 12.60
C GLN A 40 18.00 -5.07 12.76
N PRO A 41 17.56 -5.72 11.67
CA PRO A 41 17.02 -7.06 11.75
C PRO A 41 18.07 -8.05 12.26
N TYR A 42 17.60 -9.07 12.96
CA TYR A 42 18.46 -10.14 13.46
C TYR A 42 19.28 -10.76 12.32
N GLY A 43 20.60 -10.89 12.51
CA GLY A 43 21.53 -11.38 11.49
C GLY A 43 22.11 -10.31 10.55
N TYR A 44 21.63 -9.06 10.61
CA TYR A 44 22.19 -7.94 9.83
C TYR A 44 23.02 -6.96 10.66
N VAL A 45 23.08 -7.15 11.99
CA VAL A 45 23.85 -6.31 12.90
C VAL A 45 25.34 -6.52 12.68
N LEU A 46 26.04 -5.49 12.19
CA LEU A 46 27.50 -5.53 12.04
C LEU A 46 28.21 -5.34 13.39
N LYS A 47 29.34 -6.05 13.58
CA LYS A 47 30.12 -5.99 14.82
C LYS A 47 30.64 -4.57 15.06
N GLY A 48 30.20 -3.95 16.17
CA GLY A 48 30.53 -2.56 16.52
C GLY A 48 29.43 -1.54 16.17
N ASP A 49 28.46 -1.92 15.34
CA ASP A 49 27.43 -1.03 14.81
C ASP A 49 26.02 -1.28 15.41
N GLY A 50 25.93 -2.03 16.51
CA GLY A 50 24.64 -2.42 17.11
C GLY A 50 23.73 -1.27 17.58
N HIS A 51 24.27 -0.06 17.67
CA HIS A 51 23.52 1.16 18.04
C HIS A 51 22.90 1.88 16.83
N LYS A 52 23.22 1.47 15.60
CA LYS A 52 22.68 2.08 14.38
C LYS A 52 21.27 1.58 14.08
N VAL A 53 20.56 2.35 13.29
CA VAL A 53 19.23 2.04 12.76
C VAL A 53 19.22 2.16 11.24
N TYR A 54 18.30 1.47 10.57
CA TYR A 54 18.13 1.57 9.12
C TYR A 54 17.02 2.56 8.77
N LYS A 55 17.31 3.46 7.82
CA LYS A 55 16.30 4.31 7.20
C LYS A 55 15.56 3.53 6.11
N LEU A 56 14.24 3.45 6.21
CA LEU A 56 13.43 2.85 5.15
C LEU A 56 13.34 3.78 3.95
N LYS A 57 13.59 3.24 2.76
CA LYS A 57 13.38 3.93 1.47
C LYS A 57 12.01 3.63 0.85
N LYS A 58 11.37 2.56 1.32
CA LYS A 58 10.16 1.94 0.76
C LYS A 58 9.26 1.52 1.91
N ALA A 59 7.94 1.56 1.71
CA ALA A 59 7.02 1.14 2.76
C ALA A 59 7.04 -0.40 2.93
N LEU A 60 7.25 -0.87 4.15
CA LEU A 60 7.22 -2.29 4.50
C LEU A 60 5.82 -2.71 4.97
N TYR A 61 5.47 -4.00 4.85
CA TYR A 61 4.13 -4.51 5.19
C TYR A 61 3.69 -4.15 6.62
N GLU A 62 4.63 -4.16 7.56
CA GLU A 62 4.35 -4.06 9.00
C GLU A 62 4.25 -2.63 9.53
N ILE A 63 4.53 -1.62 8.70
CA ILE A 63 4.44 -0.22 9.15
C ILE A 63 3.03 0.33 8.92
N LYS A 64 2.53 1.08 9.91
CA LYS A 64 1.17 1.68 9.89
C LYS A 64 0.90 2.55 8.65
N GLN A 65 1.94 3.11 8.04
CA GLN A 65 1.82 3.98 6.88
C GLN A 65 1.61 3.21 5.57
N ALA A 66 2.05 1.95 5.47
CA ALA A 66 2.13 1.23 4.21
C ALA A 66 0.78 1.14 3.45
N PRO A 67 -0.35 0.85 4.10
CA PRO A 67 -1.65 0.85 3.42
C PRO A 67 -2.03 2.21 2.84
N ARG A 68 -1.80 3.29 3.58
CA ARG A 68 -2.13 4.65 3.15
C ARG A 68 -1.24 5.09 2.00
N THR A 69 0.06 4.82 2.10
CA THR A 69 1.02 5.16 1.06
C THR A 69 0.72 4.42 -0.24
N TRP A 70 0.38 3.14 -0.17
CA TRP A 70 -0.06 2.39 -1.34
C TRP A 70 -1.36 2.96 -1.93
N PHE A 71 -2.35 3.27 -1.09
CA PHE A 71 -3.60 3.88 -1.55
C PHE A 71 -3.38 5.20 -2.30
N SER A 72 -2.57 6.11 -1.77
CA SER A 72 -2.25 7.37 -2.45
C SER A 72 -1.53 7.15 -3.79
N ARG A 73 -0.64 6.15 -3.86
CA ARG A 73 0.06 5.81 -5.10
C ARG A 73 -0.89 5.29 -6.18
N ILE A 74 -1.78 4.37 -5.83
CA ILE A 74 -2.70 3.77 -6.79
C ILE A 74 -3.81 4.75 -7.20
N GLU A 75 -4.28 5.60 -6.28
CA GLU A 75 -5.23 6.68 -6.57
C GLU A 75 -4.63 7.67 -7.57
N ALA A 76 -3.41 8.15 -7.34
CA ALA A 76 -2.72 9.03 -8.27
C ALA A 76 -2.50 8.41 -9.66
N TYR A 77 -2.23 7.10 -9.71
CA TYR A 77 -2.10 6.38 -10.98
C TYR A 77 -3.43 6.35 -11.74
N PHE A 78 -4.54 5.95 -11.09
CA PHE A 78 -5.84 5.88 -11.75
C PHE A 78 -6.34 7.25 -12.21
N LEU A 79 -6.16 8.30 -11.40
CA LEU A 79 -6.47 9.67 -11.80
C LEU A 79 -5.70 10.09 -13.07
N LYS A 80 -4.41 9.72 -13.15
CA LYS A 80 -3.59 9.98 -14.35
C LYS A 80 -4.11 9.24 -15.58
N GLU A 81 -4.61 8.01 -15.42
CA GLU A 81 -5.19 7.22 -16.51
C GLU A 81 -6.63 7.64 -16.86
N GLY A 82 -7.16 8.71 -16.25
CA GLY A 82 -8.47 9.28 -16.57
C GLY A 82 -9.65 8.66 -15.81
N PHE A 83 -9.39 7.86 -14.79
CA PHE A 83 -10.44 7.34 -13.92
C PHE A 83 -10.90 8.39 -12.92
N GLU A 84 -12.19 8.37 -12.60
CA GLU A 84 -12.79 9.26 -11.60
C GLU A 84 -13.11 8.49 -10.32
N LYS A 85 -12.84 9.13 -9.19
CA LYS A 85 -13.22 8.61 -7.88
C LYS A 85 -14.70 8.84 -7.66
N ILE A 86 -15.45 7.75 -7.55
CA ILE A 86 -16.85 7.78 -7.17
C ILE A 86 -16.90 7.88 -5.63
N TYR A 87 -17.39 9.01 -5.12
CA TYR A 87 -17.56 9.28 -3.69
C TYR A 87 -18.89 8.76 -3.16
#